data_AF-A0A853BV21-F1
#
_entry.id   AF-A0A853BV21-F1
#
_cell.length_a   1.000
_cell.length_b   1.000
_cell.length_c   1.000
_cell.angle_alpha   90.00
_cell.angle_beta   90.00
_cell.angle_gamma   90.00
#
_symmetry.space_group_name_H-M   'P 1'
#
loop_
_entity.id
_entity.type
_entity.pdbx_description
1 polymer ?
#
loop_
_entity_poly.entity_id
_entity_poly.type
_entity_poly.pdbx_seq_one_letter_code
_entity_poly.pdbx_strand_id
1 'polypeptide(L)' 'MRESTVSAETAIREALILRNWTCRLCSYSNPDSEDICCQRCGAVKK' A
#
# COMPACT_ATOMS: atom_id res chain seq x y z
N MET A 1 -34.58 3.46 -9.48
CA MET A 1 -33.72 2.76 -8.50
C MET A 1 -32.41 2.39 -9.18
N ARG A 2 -31.38 3.24 -9.12
CA ARG A 2 -30.07 3.04 -9.78
C ARG A 2 -28.97 3.65 -8.90
N GLU A 3 -28.70 3.04 -7.73
CA GLU A 3 -27.73 3.60 -6.76
C GLU A 3 -26.97 2.49 -6.01
N SER A 4 -26.50 1.44 -6.69
CA SER A 4 -25.85 0.32 -5.96
C SER A 4 -24.50 -0.16 -6.52
N THR A 5 -23.94 0.48 -7.55
CA THR A 5 -22.64 0.05 -8.11
C THR A 5 -21.43 0.86 -7.62
N VAL A 6 -21.63 2.09 -7.12
CA VAL A 6 -20.52 2.99 -6.70
C VAL A 6 -19.75 2.48 -5.47
N SER A 7 -20.39 1.65 -4.64
CA SER A 7 -19.81 1.16 -3.37
C SER A 7 -18.74 0.08 -3.57
N ALA A 8 -18.92 -0.82 -4.55
CA ALA A 8 -17.97 -1.91 -4.81
C ALA A 8 -16.71 -1.42 -5.56
N GLU A 9 -16.85 -0.50 -6.50
CA GLU A 9 -15.72 0.04 -7.27
C GLU A 9 -14.80 0.93 -6.42
N THR A 10 -15.38 1.67 -5.48
CA THR A 10 -14.61 2.44 -4.49
C THR A 10 -13.94 1.51 -3.49
N ALA A 11 -14.59 0.44 -3.04
CA ALA A 11 -13.99 -0.56 -2.15
C ALA A 11 -12.89 -1.43 -2.80
N ILE A 12 -12.82 -1.54 -4.14
CA ILE A 12 -11.72 -2.22 -4.86
C ILE A 12 -10.53 -1.28 -5.05
N ARG A 13 -10.76 0.01 -5.35
CA ARG A 13 -9.71 1.06 -5.29
C ARG A 13 -9.21 1.26 -3.86
N GLU A 14 -10.14 1.13 -2.91
CA GLU A 14 -10.02 0.75 -1.51
C GLU A 14 -9.00 -0.39 -1.42
N ALA A 15 -9.42 -1.65 -1.62
CA ALA A 15 -8.71 -2.92 -1.43
C ALA A 15 -7.45 -3.20 -2.29
N LEU A 16 -7.11 -2.31 -3.23
CA LEU A 16 -5.70 -2.02 -3.56
C LEU A 16 -4.98 -1.32 -2.39
N ILE A 17 -5.58 -1.37 -1.19
CA ILE A 17 -5.18 -0.90 0.13
C ILE A 17 -3.72 -1.28 0.20
N LEU A 18 -2.89 -0.24 0.04
CA LEU A 18 -1.58 -0.07 0.63
C LEU A 18 -1.11 -1.35 1.30
N ARG A 19 -0.68 -2.33 0.48
CA ARG A 19 0.18 -3.36 1.03
C ARG A 19 1.32 -2.59 1.70
N ASN A 20 1.83 -3.09 2.79
CA ASN A 20 2.97 -2.45 3.44
C ASN A 20 4.00 -3.53 3.67
N TRP A 21 5.26 -3.14 3.58
CA TRP A 21 6.37 -4.03 3.83
C TRP A 21 7.21 -3.48 4.99
N THR A 22 7.52 -4.36 5.93
CA THR A 22 8.36 -4.01 7.06
C THR A 22 9.81 -4.08 6.63
N CYS A 23 10.53 -2.96 6.74
CA CYS A 23 11.96 -2.93 6.47
C CYS A 23 12.71 -3.81 7.46
N ARG A 24 13.46 -4.79 6.96
CA ARG A 24 14.23 -5.71 7.81
C ARG A 24 15.44 -5.06 8.50
N LEU A 25 15.87 -3.87 8.06
CA LEU A 25 17.01 -3.16 8.65
C LEU A 25 16.61 -2.25 9.80
N CYS A 26 15.49 -1.53 9.68
CA CYS A 26 15.08 -0.52 10.67
C CYS A 26 13.66 -0.73 11.22
N SER A 27 13.01 -1.84 10.87
CA SER A 27 11.64 -2.22 11.28
C SER A 27 10.55 -1.20 10.97
N TYR A 28 10.82 -0.27 10.05
CA TYR A 28 9.85 0.72 9.60
C TYR A 28 8.86 0.09 8.62
N SER A 29 7.56 0.32 8.83
CA SER A 29 6.51 -0.10 7.91
C SER A 29 6.44 0.88 6.74
N ASN A 30 6.85 0.44 5.56
CA ASN A 30 6.80 1.24 4.34
C ASN A 30 5.51 0.92 3.58
N PRO A 31 4.91 1.91 2.90
CA PRO A 31 3.89 1.61 1.91
C PRO A 31 4.51 0.75 0.79
N ASP A 32 3.75 -0.20 0.27
CA ASP A 32 4.02 -0.98 -0.94
C ASP A 32 3.64 -0.11 -2.14
N SER A 33 4.28 1.05 -2.19
CA SER A 33 4.34 1.91 -3.36
C SER A 33 5.42 1.38 -4.30
N GLU A 34 5.42 1.84 -5.55
CA GLU A 34 6.48 1.54 -6.53
C GLU A 34 7.88 2.02 -6.08
N ASP A 35 7.96 2.79 -4.98
CA ASP A 35 9.20 3.09 -4.29
C ASP A 35 9.82 1.82 -3.68
N ILE A 36 10.81 1.31 -4.38
CA ILE A 36 11.58 0.12 -4.05
C ILE A 36 12.42 0.31 -2.77
N CYS A 37 12.54 1.53 -2.23
CA CYS A 37 13.41 1.90 -1.11
C CYS A 37 12.63 2.28 0.15
N CYS A 38 13.15 1.92 1.31
CA CYS A 38 12.61 2.32 2.61
C CYS A 38 12.70 3.84 2.79
N GLN A 39 11.58 4.48 3.09
CA GLN A 39 11.52 5.95 3.24
C GLN A 39 12.33 6.47 4.43
N ARG A 40 12.66 5.59 5.40
CA ARG A 40 13.40 5.97 6.61
C ARG A 40 14.91 5.79 6.50
N CYS A 41 15.37 4.76 5.81
CA CYS A 41 16.80 4.40 5.77
C CYS A 41 17.35 4.17 4.36
N GLY A 42 16.53 4.30 3.31
CA GLY A 42 16.92 4.07 1.92
C GLY A 42 17.14 2.60 1.54
N ALA A 43 16.87 1.66 2.44
CA ALA A 43 17.09 0.23 2.19
C ALA A 43 16.12 -0.32 1.14
N VAL A 44 16.62 -1.05 0.16
CA VAL A 44 15.80 -1.66 -0.89
C VAL A 44 14.95 -2.80 -0.33
N LYS A 45 13.69 -2.90 -0.77
CA LYS A 45 12.79 -4.03 -0.54
C LYS A 45 13.39 -5.28 -1.21
N LYS A 46 13.87 -6.22 -0.39
CA LYS A 46 14.42 -7.52 -0.82
C LYS A 46 13.42 -8.63 -0.59
#